data_AF-A0A7K3Y8A0-F1
#
_entry.id   AF-A0A7K3Y8A0-F1
#
_cell.length_a   1.000
_cell.length_b   1.000
_cell.length_c   1.000
_cell.angle_alpha   90.00
_cell.angle_beta   90.00
_cell.angle_gamma   90.00
#
_symmetry.space_group_name_H-M   'P 1'
#
loop_
_entity.id
_entity.type
_entity.pdbx_description
1 polymer ?
#
loop_
_entity_poly.entity_id
_entity_poly.type
_entity_poly.pdbx_seq_one_letter_code
_entity_poly.pdbx_strand_id
1 'polypeptide(L)'
;MTFCRHYIGDGAPPSNRYCRTCPHAQVACDRLWQRVLDLAGSNGGEPVPLPGTRAVLFPNPENSNFVRLRINCRWSLPKEDFLHYIATGHANMGRRGQRSDPRASPSCTRQEPYVQAIVELLGGMDIPEVKAVREVQDG
;
A
#
# COMPACT_ATOMS: atom_id res chain seq x y z
N MET A 1 15.05 6.89 6.73
CA MET A 1 14.21 7.32 5.60
C MET A 1 12.84 7.65 6.14
N THR A 2 12.38 8.86 5.89
CA THR A 2 11.11 9.39 6.40
C THR A 2 10.09 9.19 5.29
N PHE A 3 9.02 8.45 5.57
CA PHE A 3 7.92 8.26 4.64
C PHE A 3 7.41 9.63 4.19
N CYS A 4 7.58 9.90 2.89
CA CYS A 4 7.26 11.09 2.12
C CYS A 4 7.59 12.46 2.78
N ARG A 5 8.69 13.08 2.36
CA ARG A 5 9.13 14.43 2.79
C ARG A 5 8.16 15.57 2.39
N HIS A 6 7.20 15.32 1.51
CA HIS A 6 6.31 16.33 0.89
C HIS A 6 4.82 16.10 1.16
N TYR A 7 4.50 15.42 2.26
CA TYR A 7 3.18 14.85 2.47
C TYR A 7 2.45 15.47 3.68
N ILE A 8 1.30 16.13 3.45
CA ILE A 8 0.45 16.71 4.52
C ILE A 8 -0.88 15.95 4.65
N GLY A 9 -1.21 15.51 5.86
CA GLY A 9 -2.48 14.86 6.24
C GLY A 9 -3.07 15.44 7.53
N ASP A 10 -4.35 15.16 7.81
CA ASP A 10 -5.14 15.78 8.90
C ASP A 10 -5.10 15.04 10.24
N GLY A 11 -4.54 13.82 10.29
CA GLY A 11 -4.20 13.17 11.56
C GLY A 11 -5.19 12.22 12.20
N ALA A 12 -6.35 11.95 11.60
CA ALA A 12 -7.39 11.13 12.22
C ALA A 12 -7.42 9.68 11.69
N PRO A 13 -7.40 8.64 12.54
CA PRO A 13 -7.73 7.27 12.13
C PRO A 13 -9.14 7.19 11.49
N PRO A 14 -9.39 6.28 10.53
CA PRO A 14 -8.56 5.15 10.08
C PRO A 14 -7.46 5.53 9.07
N SER A 15 -7.40 6.79 8.66
CA SER A 15 -6.31 7.32 7.84
C SER A 15 -5.06 7.53 8.67
N ASN A 16 -3.89 7.17 8.13
CA ASN A 16 -2.67 7.64 8.73
C ASN A 16 -2.58 9.16 8.55
N ARG A 17 -2.09 9.82 9.60
CA ARG A 17 -1.83 11.25 9.71
C ARG A 17 -0.96 11.85 8.60
N TYR A 18 -0.29 11.00 7.84
CA TYR A 18 0.83 11.38 7.00
C TYR A 18 0.62 11.05 5.52
N CYS A 19 -0.63 10.74 5.08
CA CYS A 19 -0.89 10.30 3.69
C CYS A 19 -2.19 10.79 2.95
N ARG A 20 -2.63 12.07 3.04
CA ARG A 20 -3.48 12.78 2.01
C ARG A 20 -3.03 13.81 0.88
N THR A 21 -1.93 14.58 0.88
CA THR A 21 -1.41 15.32 -0.31
C THR A 21 0.11 15.20 -0.55
N CYS A 22 0.54 14.53 -1.63
CA CYS A 22 1.87 14.70 -2.23
C CYS A 22 1.70 15.24 -3.66
N PRO A 23 2.37 16.35 -4.05
CA PRO A 23 2.19 16.96 -5.38
C PRO A 23 2.59 16.04 -6.54
N HIS A 24 3.50 15.10 -6.28
CA HIS A 24 3.94 14.08 -7.24
C HIS A 24 3.18 12.75 -7.10
N ALA A 25 2.24 12.65 -6.15
CA ALA A 25 1.43 11.44 -5.94
C ALA A 25 0.64 11.08 -7.19
N GLN A 26 0.12 12.08 -7.90
CA GLN A 26 -0.64 11.87 -9.14
C GLN A 26 0.18 11.21 -10.26
N VAL A 27 1.50 11.41 -10.28
CA VAL A 27 2.35 10.94 -11.38
C VAL A 27 2.91 9.55 -11.10
N ALA A 28 3.36 9.28 -9.87
CA ALA A 28 4.00 8.00 -9.54
C ALA A 28 3.11 7.10 -8.67
N CYS A 29 2.63 7.63 -7.54
CA CYS A 29 1.90 6.83 -6.54
C CYS A 29 0.51 6.39 -7.04
N ASP A 30 -0.20 7.25 -7.76
CA ASP A 30 -1.54 6.98 -8.28
C ASP A 30 -1.48 5.98 -9.44
N ARG A 31 -0.45 6.06 -10.29
CA ARG A 31 -0.24 5.09 -11.36
C ARG A 31 0.04 3.69 -10.82
N LEU A 32 0.97 3.58 -9.86
CA LEU A 32 1.24 2.29 -9.22
C LEU A 32 0.00 1.75 -8.49
N TRP A 33 -0.72 2.62 -7.79
CA TRP A 33 -1.92 2.20 -7.09
C TRP A 33 -3.07 1.81 -8.04
N GLN A 34 -3.22 2.49 -9.17
CA GLN A 34 -4.18 2.10 -10.20
C GLN A 34 -3.89 0.69 -10.71
N ARG A 35 -2.61 0.33 -10.91
CA ARG A 35 -2.23 -1.06 -11.23
C ARG A 35 -2.69 -2.07 -10.18
N VAL A 36 -2.61 -1.71 -8.89
CA VAL A 36 -3.11 -2.56 -7.79
C VAL A 36 -4.64 -2.70 -7.87
N LEU A 37 -5.36 -1.62 -8.18
CA LEU A 37 -6.82 -1.66 -8.35
C LEU A 37 -7.23 -2.48 -9.57
N ASP A 38 -6.52 -2.31 -10.69
CA ASP A 38 -6.75 -3.07 -11.92
C ASP A 38 -6.47 -4.55 -11.68
N LEU A 39 -5.39 -4.89 -10.97
CA LEU A 39 -5.09 -6.25 -10.53
C LEU A 39 -6.23 -6.80 -9.66
N ALA A 40 -6.68 -6.04 -8.66
CA ALA A 40 -7.78 -6.48 -7.80
C ALA A 40 -9.07 -6.73 -8.58
N GLY A 41 -9.31 -5.99 -9.67
CA GLY A 41 -10.46 -6.15 -10.56
C GLY A 41 -10.24 -7.10 -11.75
N SER A 42 -9.04 -7.64 -11.95
CA SER A 42 -8.67 -8.31 -13.21
C SER A 42 -9.39 -9.62 -13.44
N ASN A 43 -9.94 -10.22 -12.39
CA ASN A 43 -10.65 -11.50 -12.45
C ASN A 43 -12.17 -11.32 -12.55
N GLY A 44 -12.65 -10.26 -13.19
CA GLY A 44 -14.09 -10.03 -13.39
C GLY A 44 -14.88 -9.83 -12.09
N GLY A 45 -14.23 -9.35 -11.03
CA GLY A 45 -14.80 -9.19 -9.69
C GLY A 45 -14.58 -10.39 -8.76
N GLU A 46 -14.09 -11.51 -9.26
CA GLU A 46 -13.65 -12.65 -8.46
C GLU A 46 -12.32 -12.36 -7.73
N PRO A 47 -12.02 -13.06 -6.62
CA PRO A 47 -10.77 -12.87 -5.91
C PRO A 47 -9.56 -13.24 -6.76
N VAL A 48 -8.47 -12.47 -6.62
CA VAL A 48 -7.16 -12.80 -7.16
C VAL A 48 -6.31 -13.48 -6.07
N PRO A 49 -5.82 -14.71 -6.29
CA PRO A 49 -4.96 -15.39 -5.32
C PRO A 49 -3.59 -14.69 -5.23
N LEU A 50 -3.11 -14.46 -4.01
CA LEU A 50 -1.80 -13.87 -3.77
C LEU A 50 -0.74 -14.98 -3.64
N PRO A 51 0.25 -15.06 -4.56
CA PRO A 51 1.26 -16.11 -4.57
C PRO A 51 2.06 -16.14 -3.25
N GLY A 52 2.50 -17.34 -2.86
CA GLY A 52 3.24 -17.53 -1.60
C GLY A 52 2.42 -17.31 -0.33
N THR A 53 1.13 -16.99 -0.44
CA THR A 53 0.22 -16.80 0.70
C THR A 53 -1.08 -17.60 0.52
N ARG A 54 -1.89 -17.67 1.58
CA ARG A 54 -3.28 -18.19 1.50
C ARG A 54 -4.31 -17.07 1.27
N ALA A 55 -3.84 -15.85 1.02
CA ALA A 55 -4.69 -14.68 0.91
C ALA A 55 -5.20 -14.51 -0.51
N VAL A 56 -6.39 -13.92 -0.61
CA VAL A 56 -6.95 -13.44 -1.86
C VAL A 56 -7.18 -11.93 -1.79
N LEU A 57 -7.05 -11.29 -2.94
CA LEU A 57 -7.22 -9.86 -3.16
C LEU A 57 -8.56 -9.59 -3.86
N PHE A 58 -9.24 -8.53 -3.42
CA PHE A 58 -10.51 -8.06 -3.97
C PHE A 58 -10.49 -6.55 -4.16
N PRO A 59 -11.27 -6.03 -5.13
CA PRO A 59 -11.46 -4.60 -5.25
C PRO A 59 -12.34 -4.09 -4.10
N ASN A 60 -12.23 -2.79 -3.80
CA ASN A 60 -13.11 -2.10 -2.88
C ASN A 60 -13.90 -1.01 -3.61
N PRO A 61 -15.13 -1.29 -4.10
CA PRO A 61 -15.89 -0.33 -4.89
C PRO A 61 -16.31 0.91 -4.10
N GLU A 62 -16.39 0.80 -2.76
CA GLU A 62 -16.78 1.90 -1.87
C GLU A 62 -15.65 2.89 -1.62
N ASN A 63 -14.40 2.45 -1.71
CA ASN A 63 -13.24 3.30 -1.44
C ASN A 63 -12.00 2.78 -2.17
N SER A 64 -11.64 3.46 -3.26
CA SER A 64 -10.49 3.12 -4.10
C SER A 64 -9.14 3.30 -3.40
N ASN A 65 -9.07 3.92 -2.22
CA ASN A 65 -7.81 4.00 -1.45
C ASN A 65 -7.49 2.72 -0.68
N PHE A 66 -8.36 1.71 -0.75
CA PHE A 66 -8.17 0.44 -0.07
C PHE A 66 -8.42 -0.70 -1.04
N VAL A 67 -7.67 -1.79 -0.88
CA VAL A 67 -8.03 -3.10 -1.45
C VAL A 67 -8.39 -4.04 -0.32
N ARG A 68 -9.24 -5.02 -0.59
CA ARG A 68 -9.71 -5.95 0.44
C ARG A 68 -8.91 -7.24 0.33
N LEU A 69 -8.40 -7.72 1.45
CA LEU A 69 -7.68 -8.97 1.58
C LEU A 69 -8.52 -9.96 2.39
N ARG A 70 -8.40 -11.26 2.08
CA ARG A 70 -9.07 -12.32 2.85
C ARG A 70 -8.20 -13.57 2.91
N ILE A 71 -8.03 -14.12 4.12
CA ILE A 71 -7.62 -15.53 4.35
C ILE A 71 -8.82 -16.23 4.99
N ASN A 72 -8.98 -16.05 6.31
CA ASN A 72 -10.13 -16.52 7.09
C ASN A 72 -11.05 -15.37 7.47
N CYS A 73 -10.46 -14.21 7.75
CA CYS A 73 -11.16 -12.95 8.00
C CYS A 73 -10.90 -11.99 6.85
N ARG A 74 -11.79 -11.01 6.67
CA ARG A 74 -11.62 -9.93 5.70
C ARG A 74 -11.00 -8.73 6.38
N TRP A 75 -10.01 -8.12 5.77
CA TRP A 75 -9.46 -6.82 6.19
C TRP A 75 -9.08 -5.98 4.97
N SER A 76 -8.71 -4.72 5.20
CA SER A 76 -8.31 -3.80 4.14
C SER A 76 -6.82 -3.55 4.19
N LEU A 77 -6.18 -3.54 3.02
CA LEU A 77 -4.84 -2.98 2.81
C LEU A 77 -5.03 -1.56 2.27
N PRO A 78 -4.66 -0.53 3.05
CA PRO A 78 -4.66 0.83 2.54
C PRO A 78 -3.52 1.03 1.54
N LYS A 79 -3.76 1.90 0.56
CA LYS A 79 -2.75 2.45 -0.35
C LYS A 79 -1.50 2.91 0.38
N GLU A 80 -1.69 3.53 1.54
CA GLU A 80 -0.62 4.12 2.34
C GLU A 80 0.37 3.06 2.84
N ASP A 81 -0.11 1.96 3.39
CA ASP A 81 0.76 0.88 3.87
C ASP A 81 1.50 0.20 2.71
N PHE A 82 0.81 0.03 1.57
CA PHE A 82 1.43 -0.50 0.36
C PHE A 82 2.58 0.40 -0.10
N LEU A 83 2.35 1.70 -0.25
CA LEU A 83 3.37 2.64 -0.69
C LEU A 83 4.50 2.80 0.34
N HIS A 84 4.20 2.66 1.63
CA HIS A 84 5.22 2.65 2.68
C HIS A 84 6.20 1.50 2.47
N TYR A 85 5.68 0.28 2.27
CA TYR A 85 6.49 -0.88 1.96
C TYR A 85 7.35 -0.69 0.70
N ILE A 86 6.80 -0.11 -0.37
CA ILE A 86 7.56 0.17 -1.60
C ILE A 86 8.74 1.10 -1.32
N ALA A 87 8.55 2.13 -0.50
CA ALA A 87 9.59 3.11 -0.18
C ALA A 87 10.70 2.54 0.71
N THR A 88 10.35 1.72 1.71
CA THR A 88 11.26 1.30 2.78
C THR A 88 11.73 -0.16 2.66
N GLY A 89 11.09 -0.96 1.81
CA GLY A 89 11.28 -2.41 1.73
C GLY A 89 10.68 -3.20 2.91
N HIS A 90 10.11 -2.50 3.90
CA HIS A 90 9.59 -3.06 5.13
C HIS A 90 8.34 -2.32 5.57
N ALA A 91 7.30 -3.04 5.98
CA ALA A 91 6.13 -2.38 6.56
C ALA A 91 6.50 -1.70 7.88
N ASN A 92 7.54 -2.13 8.61
CA ASN A 92 7.90 -1.56 9.92
C ASN A 92 6.66 -1.43 10.82
N MET A 93 6.03 -2.58 11.13
CA MET A 93 4.82 -2.66 11.95
C MET A 93 4.96 -1.78 13.20
N GLY A 94 4.23 -0.65 13.22
CA GLY A 94 4.25 0.25 14.36
C GLY A 94 3.77 -0.49 15.61
N ARG A 95 4.55 -0.44 16.70
CA ARG A 95 4.08 -0.93 18.00
C ARG A 95 2.92 -0.02 18.48
N ARG A 96 1.97 -0.55 19.27
CA ARG A 96 0.95 0.27 19.96
C ARG A 96 1.66 1.35 20.79
N GLY A 97 1.82 2.55 20.26
CA GLY A 97 2.61 3.63 20.85
C GLY A 97 3.45 4.44 19.85
N GLN A 98 3.77 3.87 18.68
CA GLN A 98 4.55 4.52 17.62
C GLN A 98 3.69 5.06 16.47
N ARG A 99 2.37 5.19 16.67
CA ARG A 99 1.46 5.74 15.64
C ARG A 99 1.79 7.17 15.24
N SER A 100 2.51 7.90 16.09
CA SER A 100 3.01 9.24 15.83
C SER A 100 4.36 9.26 15.12
N ASP A 101 5.08 8.14 15.06
CA ASP A 101 6.40 8.04 14.41
C ASP A 101 6.24 7.99 12.88
N PRO A 102 6.74 8.98 12.13
CA PRO A 102 6.64 9.01 10.67
C PRO A 102 7.47 7.92 9.97
N ARG A 103 8.27 7.15 10.72
CA ARG A 103 9.06 6.02 10.21
C ARG A 103 8.40 4.66 10.45
N ALA A 104 7.30 4.62 11.18
CA ALA A 104 6.55 3.40 11.47
C ALA A 104 5.30 3.29 10.57
N SER A 105 4.94 2.08 10.14
CA SER A 105 3.65 1.90 9.48
C SER A 105 2.51 2.19 10.47
N PRO A 106 1.44 2.84 9.98
CA PRO A 106 0.23 3.06 10.75
C PRO A 106 -0.51 1.79 11.13
N SER A 107 -0.27 0.69 10.41
CA SER A 107 -0.94 -0.58 10.59
C SER A 107 -0.16 -1.53 11.50
N CYS A 108 -0.84 -2.02 12.53
CA CYS A 108 -0.31 -3.06 13.41
C CYS A 108 -0.48 -4.47 12.82
N THR A 109 -0.89 -4.60 11.55
CA THR A 109 -1.16 -5.89 10.90
C THR A 109 0.06 -6.33 10.08
N ARG A 110 0.45 -7.61 10.16
CA ARG A 110 1.47 -8.19 9.27
C ARG A 110 0.99 -8.15 7.83
N GLN A 111 1.36 -7.10 7.09
CA GLN A 111 0.93 -6.89 5.71
C GLN A 111 2.04 -7.19 4.68
N GLU A 112 3.31 -7.25 5.09
CA GLU A 112 4.46 -7.44 4.18
C GLU A 112 4.31 -8.62 3.21
N PRO A 113 3.90 -9.83 3.65
CA PRO A 113 3.79 -10.96 2.73
C PRO A 113 2.76 -10.72 1.62
N TYR A 114 1.70 -9.97 1.92
CA TYR A 114 0.66 -9.67 0.94
C TYR A 114 1.10 -8.56 0.00
N VAL A 115 1.80 -7.55 0.50
CA VAL A 115 2.35 -6.49 -0.34
C VAL A 115 3.40 -7.06 -1.30
N GLN A 116 4.29 -7.92 -0.83
CA GLN A 116 5.27 -8.63 -1.66
C GLN A 116 4.58 -9.44 -2.77
N ALA A 117 3.57 -10.23 -2.41
CA ALA A 117 2.81 -11.01 -3.39
C ALA A 117 2.08 -10.13 -4.42
N ILE A 118 1.54 -8.99 -4.01
CA ILE A 118 0.94 -8.02 -4.94
C ILE A 118 2.00 -7.47 -5.89
N VAL A 119 3.16 -7.06 -5.38
CA VAL A 119 4.26 -6.55 -6.21
C VAL A 119 4.75 -7.60 -7.20
N GLU A 120 4.87 -8.85 -6.78
CA GLU A 120 5.24 -9.96 -7.67
C GLU A 120 4.24 -10.11 -8.82
N LEU A 121 2.93 -10.08 -8.52
CA LEU A 121 1.88 -10.11 -9.53
C LEU A 121 1.89 -8.89 -10.47
N LEU A 122 2.36 -7.74 -10.00
CA LEU A 122 2.54 -6.55 -10.83
C LEU A 122 3.78 -6.60 -11.75
N GLY A 123 4.64 -7.61 -11.60
CA GLY A 123 5.87 -7.77 -12.37
C GLY A 123 7.16 -7.50 -11.58
N GLY A 124 7.06 -7.36 -10.26
CA GLY A 124 8.21 -7.25 -9.35
C GLY A 124 8.64 -5.82 -9.01
N MET A 125 9.71 -5.71 -8.22
CA MET A 125 10.22 -4.43 -7.71
C MET A 125 10.88 -3.55 -8.79
N ASP A 126 11.17 -4.12 -9.96
CA ASP A 126 11.91 -3.46 -11.03
C ASP A 126 11.04 -2.77 -12.08
N ILE A 127 9.71 -2.87 -11.94
CA ILE A 127 8.78 -2.21 -12.86
C ILE A 127 8.90 -0.68 -12.77
N PRO A 128 8.67 0.05 -13.87
CA PRO A 128 8.81 1.50 -13.92
C PRO A 128 7.99 2.23 -12.85
N GLU A 129 6.77 1.76 -12.56
CA GLU A 129 5.88 2.36 -11.57
C GLU A 129 6.41 2.24 -10.13
N VAL A 130 7.05 1.11 -9.79
CA VAL A 130 7.69 0.91 -8.47
C VAL A 130 8.94 1.78 -8.36
N LYS A 131 9.78 1.81 -9.40
CA LYS A 131 10.98 2.67 -9.44
C LYS A 131 10.63 4.15 -9.30
N ALA A 132 9.63 4.63 -10.04
CA ALA A 132 9.18 6.01 -9.96
C ALA A 132 8.67 6.39 -8.56
N VAL A 133 7.96 5.47 -7.87
CA VAL A 133 7.57 5.71 -6.47
C VAL A 133 8.79 5.77 -5.56
N ARG A 134 9.77 4.88 -5.73
CA ARG A 134 11.01 4.90 -4.92
C ARG A 134 11.82 6.18 -5.15
N GLU A 135 11.98 6.61 -6.39
CA GLU A 135 12.68 7.87 -6.74
C GLU A 135 12.00 9.08 -6.09
N VAL A 136 10.66 9.19 -6.18
CA VAL A 136 9.90 10.27 -5.52
C VAL A 136 10.03 10.23 -3.99
N GLN A 137 10.27 9.06 -3.41
CA GLN A 137 10.41 8.87 -1.96
C GLN A 137 11.86 9.07 -1.46
N ASP A 138 12.85 8.77 -2.30
CA ASP A 138 14.27 8.94 -2.02
C ASP A 138 14.69 10.42 -2.09
N GLY A 139 14.01 11.23 -2.90
CA GLY A 139 14.19 12.70 -2.98
C GLY A 139 15.21 13.11 -4.01
#